data_AF-A0A2E2Y1C2-F1
#
_entry.id   AF-A0A2E2Y1C2-F1
#
_cell.length_a   1.000
_cell.length_b   1.000
_cell.length_c   1.000
_cell.angle_alpha   90.00
_cell.angle_beta   90.00
_cell.angle_gamma   90.00
#
_symmetry.space_group_name_H-M   'P 1'
#
loop_
_entity.id
_entity.type
_entity.pdbx_description
1 polymer ?
#
loop_
_entity_poly.entity_id
_entity_poly.type
_entity_poly.pdbx_seq_one_letter_code
_entity_poly.pdbx_strand_id
1 'polypeptide(L)'
;MNRIASLAFSIAVACMSTATADDNRQVTEIEIDASIDNVWKAFSTTEGLKSWAAPLAAAAKQTWTVFYFTPVTESRTRVRVVGLGYTESEQSQQLRAFFEEGNKHSLKQLAQALTKKQVEKQK
;
A
#
# COMPACT_ATOMS: atom_id res chain seq x y z
N MET A 1 -22.79 3.29 -61.83
CA MET A 1 -23.60 2.69 -60.75
C MET A 1 -23.05 1.31 -60.45
N ASN A 2 -22.39 1.11 -59.31
CA ASN A 2 -22.26 -0.20 -58.67
C ASN A 2 -21.80 0.01 -57.23
N ARG A 3 -22.65 -0.37 -56.27
CA ARG A 3 -22.44 -0.21 -54.83
C ARG A 3 -21.69 -1.44 -54.31
N ILE A 4 -20.52 -1.24 -53.72
CA ILE A 4 -19.81 -2.28 -52.96
C ILE A 4 -20.45 -2.29 -51.56
N ALA A 5 -21.04 -3.43 -51.20
CA ALA A 5 -21.63 -3.67 -49.89
C ALA A 5 -20.52 -3.99 -48.89
N SER A 6 -20.35 -3.15 -47.87
CA SER A 6 -19.47 -3.42 -46.73
C SER A 6 -20.13 -4.40 -45.77
N LEU A 7 -19.55 -5.59 -45.62
CA LEU A 7 -19.90 -6.55 -44.58
C LEU A 7 -19.26 -6.08 -43.26
N ALA A 8 -20.09 -5.68 -42.29
CA ALA A 8 -19.63 -5.40 -40.93
C ALA A 8 -19.45 -6.72 -40.17
N PHE A 9 -18.21 -7.07 -39.82
CA PHE A 9 -17.89 -8.20 -38.95
C PHE A 9 -17.93 -7.71 -37.50
N SER A 10 -19.07 -7.86 -36.83
CA SER A 10 -19.20 -7.57 -35.41
C SER A 10 -18.51 -8.68 -34.59
N ILE A 11 -17.31 -8.40 -34.07
CA ILE A 11 -16.67 -9.23 -33.06
C ILE A 11 -17.39 -8.96 -31.73
N ALA A 12 -18.22 -9.89 -31.29
CA ALA A 12 -18.71 -9.93 -29.93
C ALA A 12 -17.54 -10.32 -29.01
N VAL A 13 -16.94 -9.33 -28.34
CA VAL A 13 -15.98 -9.59 -27.26
C VAL A 13 -16.79 -10.08 -26.07
N ALA A 14 -16.70 -11.37 -25.78
CA ALA A 14 -17.22 -11.93 -24.55
C ALA A 14 -16.46 -11.32 -23.37
N CYS A 15 -17.17 -10.57 -22.51
CA CYS A 15 -16.68 -10.18 -21.20
C CYS A 15 -16.43 -11.47 -20.39
N MET A 16 -15.19 -11.97 -20.39
CA MET A 16 -14.76 -12.93 -19.39
C MET A 16 -14.80 -12.19 -18.05
N SER A 17 -15.77 -12.53 -17.19
CA SER A 17 -15.71 -12.17 -15.78
C SER A 17 -14.42 -12.73 -15.23
N THR A 18 -13.45 -11.87 -14.95
CA THR A 18 -12.32 -12.25 -14.11
C THR A 18 -12.91 -12.73 -12.80
N ALA A 19 -12.80 -14.03 -12.51
CA ALA A 19 -13.03 -14.53 -11.17
C ALA A 19 -12.05 -13.75 -10.28
N THR A 20 -12.58 -12.80 -9.51
CA THR A 20 -11.82 -12.21 -8.42
C THR A 20 -11.64 -13.34 -7.44
N ALA A 21 -10.45 -13.97 -7.43
CA ALA A 21 -10.03 -14.69 -6.25
C ALA A 21 -10.24 -13.73 -5.07
N ASP A 22 -10.95 -14.18 -4.04
CA ASP A 22 -11.24 -13.34 -2.88
C ASP A 22 -9.89 -12.90 -2.29
N ASP A 23 -9.53 -11.64 -2.56
CA ASP A 23 -8.23 -11.11 -2.20
C ASP A 23 -8.26 -10.76 -0.72
N ASN A 24 -7.89 -11.73 0.10
CA ASN A 24 -7.86 -11.60 1.56
C ASN A 24 -6.75 -10.65 2.07
N ARG A 25 -5.99 -10.02 1.16
CA ARG A 25 -4.99 -9.02 1.51
C ARG A 25 -5.65 -7.73 1.97
N GLN A 26 -5.02 -7.07 2.93
CA GLN A 26 -5.34 -5.69 3.30
C GLN A 26 -4.28 -4.80 2.67
N VAL A 27 -4.66 -3.96 1.69
CA VAL A 27 -3.71 -3.12 0.93
C VAL A 27 -3.97 -1.65 1.22
N THR A 28 -2.92 -0.93 1.66
CA THR A 28 -2.93 0.53 1.82
C THR A 28 -1.76 1.13 1.05
N GLU A 29 -1.97 2.21 0.29
CA GLU A 29 -0.93 2.83 -0.53
C GLU A 29 -0.92 4.36 -0.34
N ILE A 30 0.29 4.95 -0.29
CA ILE A 30 0.50 6.39 -0.16
C ILE A 30 1.76 6.82 -0.93
N GLU A 31 1.80 8.07 -1.40
CA GLU A 31 3.02 8.71 -1.88
C GLU A 31 3.61 9.62 -0.80
N ILE A 32 4.91 9.49 -0.56
CA ILE A 32 5.66 10.23 0.44
C ILE A 32 6.75 11.03 -0.26
N ASP A 33 6.84 12.33 0.04
CA ASP A 33 7.85 13.25 -0.52
C ASP A 33 9.23 13.06 0.16
N ALA A 34 9.75 11.84 0.12
CA ALA A 34 11.10 11.49 0.54
C ALA A 34 11.75 10.48 -0.42
N SER A 35 13.08 10.52 -0.52
CA SER A 35 13.85 9.53 -1.29
C SER A 35 13.72 8.13 -0.69
N ILE A 36 13.91 7.10 -1.52
CA ILE A 36 13.80 5.69 -1.12
C ILE A 36 14.77 5.36 0.02
N ASP A 37 15.97 5.94 0.05
CA ASP A 37 16.95 5.73 1.12
C ASP A 37 16.45 6.24 2.48
N ASN A 38 15.76 7.38 2.49
CA ASN A 38 15.20 7.95 3.71
C ASN A 38 14.00 7.12 4.20
N VAL A 39 13.17 6.65 3.28
CA VAL A 39 12.07 5.73 3.60
C VAL A 39 12.62 4.40 4.13
N TRP A 40 13.61 3.80 3.48
CA TRP A 40 14.23 2.55 3.92
C TRP A 40 14.81 2.67 5.33
N LYS A 41 15.53 3.76 5.64
CA LYS A 41 16.05 4.02 6.98
C LYS A 41 14.94 4.09 8.04
N ALA A 42 13.77 4.64 7.70
CA ALA A 42 12.64 4.73 8.61
C ALA A 42 12.06 3.35 9.00
N PHE A 43 12.17 2.34 8.13
CA PHE A 43 11.67 0.98 8.36
C PHE A 43 12.74 -0.01 8.83
N SER A 44 14.02 0.24 8.55
CA SER A 44 15.13 -0.72 8.76
C SER A 44 16.06 -0.36 9.92
N THR A 45 15.83 0.77 10.60
CA THR A 45 16.66 1.21 11.74
C THR A 45 15.82 1.39 13.00
N THR A 46 16.43 1.18 14.18
CA THR A 46 15.76 1.39 15.48
C THR A 46 15.32 2.84 15.68
N GLU A 47 16.16 3.81 15.30
CA GLU A 47 15.80 5.23 15.37
C GLU A 47 14.63 5.55 14.45
N GLY A 48 14.67 5.04 13.22
CA GLY A 48 13.60 5.18 12.23
C GLY A 48 12.27 4.64 12.75
N LEU A 49 12.24 3.38 13.19
CA LEU A 49 11.01 2.74 13.69
C LEU A 49 10.44 3.48 14.90
N LYS A 50 11.27 3.87 15.87
CA LYS A 50 10.82 4.60 17.07
C LYS A 50 10.22 5.98 16.75
N SER A 51 10.51 6.55 15.58
CA SER A 51 10.02 7.89 15.23
C SER A 51 8.56 7.93 14.78
N TRP A 52 7.97 6.79 14.39
CA TRP A 52 6.60 6.74 13.84
C TRP A 52 5.80 5.51 14.24
N ALA A 53 6.44 4.38 14.57
CA ALA A 53 5.73 3.15 14.87
C ALA A 53 5.16 3.19 16.30
N ALA A 54 3.87 2.89 16.42
CA ALA A 54 3.24 2.64 17.71
C ALA A 54 3.88 1.41 18.40
N PRO A 55 3.91 1.35 19.75
CA PRO A 55 4.43 0.19 20.47
C PRO A 55 3.74 -1.10 19.99
N LEU A 56 4.53 -2.04 19.48
CA LEU A 56 4.06 -3.28 18.84
C LEU A 56 3.21 -4.12 19.79
N ALA A 57 1.94 -4.34 19.45
CA ALA A 57 1.02 -5.20 20.20
C ALA A 57 1.29 -6.69 19.91
N ALA A 58 1.37 -7.51 20.96
CA ALA A 58 1.60 -8.96 20.90
C ALA A 58 0.47 -9.76 20.21
N ALA A 59 -0.59 -9.10 19.74
CA ALA A 59 -1.78 -9.70 19.14
C ALA A 59 -1.59 -10.14 17.67
N ALA A 60 -0.49 -9.76 17.01
CA ALA A 60 -0.28 -9.95 15.57
C ALA A 60 0.43 -11.26 15.18
N LYS A 61 0.45 -12.29 16.04
CA LYS A 61 1.31 -13.49 15.86
C LYS A 61 1.06 -14.29 14.56
N GLN A 62 -0.11 -14.16 13.96
CA GLN A 62 -0.49 -14.88 12.73
C GLN A 62 -0.56 -13.98 11.49
N THR A 63 -0.37 -12.67 11.66
CA THR A 63 -0.39 -11.70 10.57
C THR A 63 1.02 -11.26 10.25
N TRP A 64 1.28 -10.98 8.98
CA TRP A 64 2.54 -10.40 8.53
C TRP A 64 2.27 -9.30 7.52
N THR A 65 3.18 -8.33 7.47
CA THR A 65 3.03 -7.16 6.60
C THR A 65 4.22 -7.07 5.67
N VAL A 66 3.94 -6.90 4.38
CA VAL A 66 4.95 -6.60 3.36
C VAL A 66 4.85 -5.12 2.98
N PHE A 67 5.97 -4.42 3.07
CA PHE A 67 6.10 -3.05 2.60
C PHE A 67 6.83 -3.05 1.25
N TYR A 68 6.20 -2.48 0.23
CA TYR A 68 6.81 -2.22 -1.06
C TYR A 68 7.16 -0.74 -1.15
N PHE A 69 8.38 -0.45 -1.60
CA PHE A 69 8.85 0.90 -1.87
C PHE A 69 9.14 1.03 -3.35
N THR A 70 8.45 1.96 -4.02
CA THR A 70 8.64 2.23 -5.45
C THR A 70 9.02 3.69 -5.63
N PRO A 71 10.17 4.03 -6.22
CA PRO A 71 10.48 5.42 -6.53
C PRO A 71 9.47 5.97 -7.54
N VAL A 72 8.89 7.13 -7.25
CA VAL A 72 8.06 7.90 -8.18
C VAL A 72 8.92 8.97 -8.86
N THR A 73 9.76 9.64 -8.08
CA THR A 73 10.85 10.52 -8.53
C THR A 73 12.07 10.31 -7.62
N GLU A 74 13.17 11.03 -7.83
CA GLU A 74 14.33 11.00 -6.92
C GLU A 74 13.98 11.46 -5.48
N SER A 75 12.96 12.32 -5.34
CA SER A 75 12.54 12.91 -4.07
C SER A 75 11.16 12.44 -3.58
N ARG A 76 10.52 11.49 -4.28
CA ARG A 76 9.19 10.97 -3.93
C ARG A 76 9.13 9.45 -4.07
N THR A 77 8.60 8.78 -3.06
CA THR A 77 8.47 7.33 -2.98
C THR A 77 7.02 6.92 -2.75
N ARG A 78 6.51 5.97 -3.53
CA ARG A 78 5.25 5.29 -3.24
C ARG A 78 5.51 4.14 -2.27
N VAL A 79 4.77 4.13 -1.17
CA VAL A 79 4.79 3.09 -0.15
C VAL A 79 3.49 2.31 -0.24
N ARG A 80 3.57 1.00 -0.50
CA ARG A 80 2.43 0.09 -0.46
C ARG A 80 2.59 -0.91 0.68
N VAL A 81 1.61 -0.94 1.57
CA VAL A 81 1.53 -1.82 2.74
C VAL A 81 0.54 -2.93 2.43
N VAL A 82 0.98 -4.18 2.57
CA VAL A 82 0.17 -5.36 2.31
C VAL A 82 0.15 -6.24 3.55
N GLY A 83 -0.97 -6.25 4.27
CA GLY A 83 -1.24 -7.15 5.39
C GLY A 83 -1.75 -8.50 4.89
N LEU A 84 -1.20 -9.58 5.45
CA LEU A 84 -1.43 -10.97 5.08
C LEU A 84 -1.67 -11.83 6.34
N GLY A 85 -2.29 -13.00 6.16
CA GLY A 85 -2.55 -13.96 7.24
C GLY A 85 -3.90 -13.79 7.93
N TYR A 86 -4.82 -13.00 7.37
CA TYR A 86 -6.20 -12.91 7.84
C TYR A 86 -7.01 -14.16 7.46
N THR A 87 -7.96 -14.51 8.31
CA THR A 87 -8.88 -15.65 8.14
C THR A 87 -10.33 -15.18 8.21
N GLU A 88 -11.28 -16.07 7.93
CA GLU A 88 -12.71 -15.76 7.98
C GLU A 88 -13.30 -15.67 9.40
N SER A 89 -12.49 -15.87 10.45
CA SER A 89 -12.99 -15.75 11.82
C SER A 89 -13.35 -14.29 12.13
N GLU A 90 -14.41 -14.08 12.90
CA GLU A 90 -14.85 -12.74 13.30
C GLU A 90 -13.72 -11.94 13.96
N GLN A 91 -12.93 -12.59 14.81
CA GLN A 91 -11.76 -11.99 15.45
C GLN A 91 -10.70 -11.52 14.43
N SER A 92 -10.43 -12.32 13.39
CA SER A 92 -9.46 -11.96 12.36
C SER A 92 -9.97 -10.80 11.50
N GLN A 93 -11.27 -10.76 11.19
CA GLN A 93 -11.89 -9.66 10.46
C GLN A 93 -11.92 -8.35 11.27
N GLN A 94 -12.20 -8.42 12.58
CA GLN A 94 -12.08 -7.25 13.47
C GLN A 94 -10.63 -6.72 13.52
N LEU A 95 -9.65 -7.62 13.60
CA LEU A 95 -8.23 -7.25 13.56
C LEU A 95 -7.84 -6.63 12.20
N ARG A 96 -8.36 -7.15 11.09
CA ARG A 96 -8.17 -6.59 9.74
C ARG A 96 -8.69 -5.15 9.66
N ALA A 97 -9.91 -4.90 10.15
CA ALA A 97 -10.50 -3.56 10.18
C ALA A 97 -9.69 -2.59 11.05
N PHE A 98 -9.23 -3.05 12.22
CA PHE A 98 -8.32 -2.27 13.08
C PHE A 98 -7.03 -1.88 12.36
N PHE A 99 -6.38 -2.83 11.68
CA PHE A 99 -5.14 -2.56 10.95
C PHE A 99 -5.35 -1.66 9.74
N GLU A 100 -6.51 -1.70 9.08
CA GLU A 100 -6.80 -0.79 7.97
C GLU A 100 -6.69 0.68 8.40
N GLU A 101 -7.37 1.04 9.50
CA GLU A 101 -7.32 2.40 10.04
C GLU A 101 -5.96 2.72 10.67
N GLY A 102 -5.39 1.78 11.43
CA GLY A 102 -4.06 1.92 12.03
C GLY A 102 -2.96 2.15 11.01
N ASN A 103 -3.02 1.48 9.86
CA ASN A 103 -2.06 1.63 8.77
C ASN A 103 -2.18 3.00 8.09
N LYS A 104 -3.41 3.47 7.82
CA LYS A 104 -3.64 4.84 7.29
C LYS A 104 -3.04 5.89 8.21
N HIS A 105 -3.30 5.77 9.51
CA HIS A 105 -2.78 6.70 10.52
C HIS A 105 -1.25 6.65 10.60
N SER A 106 -0.66 5.46 10.65
CA SER A 106 0.79 5.27 10.74
C SER A 106 1.53 5.83 9.52
N LEU A 107 0.99 5.61 8.31
CA LEU A 107 1.56 6.16 7.08
C LEU A 107 1.51 7.69 7.03
N LYS A 108 0.46 8.30 7.57
CA LYS A 108 0.38 9.76 7.72
C LYS A 108 1.45 10.28 8.68
N GLN A 109 1.66 9.63 9.83
CA GLN A 109 2.71 10.01 10.77
C GLN A 109 4.11 9.86 10.15
N LEU A 110 4.35 8.77 9.40
CA LEU A 110 5.60 8.56 8.68
C LEU A 110 5.86 9.71 7.68
N ALA A 111 4.87 10.07 6.88
CA ALA A 111 5.00 11.17 5.92
C ALA A 111 5.38 12.49 6.64
N GLN A 112 4.70 12.82 7.74
CA GLN A 112 5.00 14.00 8.53
C GLN A 112 6.41 14.00 9.14
N ALA A 113 6.85 12.86 9.69
CA ALA A 113 8.17 12.73 10.30
C ALA A 113 9.30 12.92 9.27
N LEU A 114 9.13 12.38 8.06
CA LEU A 114 10.11 12.50 6.99
C LEU A 114 10.18 13.93 6.44
N THR A 115 9.03 14.57 6.22
CA THR A 115 9.00 15.99 5.81
C THR A 115 9.66 16.89 6.86
N LYS A 116 9.38 16.69 8.15
CA LYS A 116 9.98 17.48 9.23
C LYS A 116 11.52 17.35 9.25
N LYS A 117 12.05 16.12 9.20
CA LYS A 117 13.50 15.88 9.18
C LYS A 117 14.19 16.50 7.96
N GLN A 118 13.51 16.58 6.81
CA GLN A 118 14.07 17.23 5.62
C GLN A 118 14.16 18.75 5.77
N VAL A 119 13.14 19.39 6.36
CA VAL A 119 13.16 20.84 6.64
C VAL A 119 14.26 21.19 7.64
N GLU A 120 14.49 20.37 8.66
CA GLU A 120 15.55 20.59 9.66
C GLU A 120 16.96 20.45 9.07
N LYS A 121 17.17 19.57 8.09
CA LYS A 121 18.47 19.42 7.39
C LYS A 121 18.82 20.57 6.44
N GLN A 122 17.85 21.39 6.05
CA GLN A 122 18.02 22.49 5.09
C GLN A 122 18.25 23.85 5.76
N LYS A 123 18.18 23.92 7.10
CA LYS A 123 18.50 25.09 7.91
C LYS A 123 19.93 25.00 8.44
#